data_AF-A0A350XZL2-F1
#
_entry.id   AF-A0A350XZL2-F1
#
_cell.length_a   1.000
_cell.length_b   1.000
_cell.length_c   1.000
_cell.angle_alpha   90.00
_cell.angle_beta   90.00
_cell.angle_gamma   90.00
#
_symmetry.space_group_name_H-M   'P 1'
#
loop_
_entity.id
_entity.type
_entity.pdbx_description
1 polymer ?
#
loop_
_entity_poly.entity_id
_entity_poly.type
_entity_poly.pdbx_seq_one_letter_code
_entity_poly.pdbx_strand_id
1 'polypeptide(L)'
;MIRKTTLALAFTTATVLGVVAAPAQAATFNLANLISTGGSITVGDKLFSNFTCSVQITGVGTPGDCNNINVRTVDNDPFGLLFQTAFSAGSPSRVAPSSLTALFGYDVTVLDPNQRLSAARLRFNGAGSPGSLLNGNVSTKVTQSITNIPDGTSLLNPSDSLMVTNPPNYLNDREDLTELVSKARVENKLEITAKNRGVGFVSLVENRYEQTEVPEPGTVGGLVALGSFGVGVMLKNKGKSNDKN
;
A
#
# COMPACT_ATOMS: atom_id res chain seq x y z
N MET A 1 81.54 -3.01 -7.69
CA MET A 1 80.33 -2.23 -8.06
C MET A 1 79.11 -2.92 -7.48
N ILE A 2 78.52 -2.37 -6.41
CA ILE A 2 77.38 -2.97 -5.69
C ILE A 2 76.18 -2.04 -5.91
N ARG A 3 75.19 -2.49 -6.69
CA ARG A 3 73.94 -1.74 -6.96
C ARG A 3 72.94 -2.05 -5.85
N LYS A 4 72.55 -1.01 -5.10
CA LYS A 4 71.50 -1.05 -4.08
C LYS A 4 70.16 -0.76 -4.76
N THR A 5 69.24 -1.72 -4.74
CA THR A 5 67.85 -1.56 -5.19
C THR A 5 66.98 -1.17 -4.00
N THR A 6 66.42 0.03 -4.04
CA THR A 6 65.54 0.58 -3.00
C THR A 6 64.10 0.19 -3.32
N LEU A 7 63.48 -0.63 -2.46
CA LEU A 7 62.09 -1.04 -2.56
C LEU A 7 61.21 0.04 -1.91
N ALA A 8 60.35 0.72 -2.68
CA ALA A 8 59.40 1.70 -2.16
C ALA A 8 58.07 1.00 -1.84
N LEU A 9 57.74 0.87 -0.55
CA LEU A 9 56.40 0.46 -0.10
C LEU A 9 55.43 1.64 -0.22
N ALA A 10 54.43 1.51 -1.09
CA ALA A 10 53.30 2.42 -1.15
C ALA A 10 52.23 2.00 -0.13
N PHE A 11 52.01 2.82 0.89
CA PHE A 11 50.90 2.66 1.83
C PHE A 11 49.65 3.34 1.28
N THR A 12 48.66 2.57 0.84
CA THR A 12 47.35 3.08 0.42
C THR A 12 46.46 3.25 1.66
N THR A 13 46.24 4.48 2.09
CA THR A 13 45.34 4.83 3.19
C THR A 13 43.89 4.84 2.71
N ALA A 14 43.15 3.77 3.01
CA ALA A 14 41.71 3.70 2.75
C ALA A 14 40.96 4.65 3.68
N THR A 15 40.47 5.76 3.14
CA THR A 15 39.60 6.70 3.85
C THR A 15 38.19 6.12 3.87
N VAL A 16 37.77 5.58 5.01
CA VAL A 16 36.39 5.14 5.23
C VAL A 16 35.53 6.39 5.41
N LEU A 17 34.81 6.78 4.35
CA LEU A 17 33.75 7.79 4.43
C LEU A 17 32.58 7.20 5.22
N GLY A 18 32.50 7.54 6.51
CA GLY A 18 31.36 7.21 7.35
C GLY A 18 30.13 7.99 6.87
N VAL A 19 29.23 7.31 6.17
CA VAL A 19 27.90 7.86 5.86
C VAL A 19 27.10 7.89 7.16
N VAL A 20 26.91 9.08 7.71
CA VAL A 20 26.02 9.30 8.85
C VAL A 20 24.59 9.06 8.36
N ALA A 21 24.03 7.89 8.67
CA ALA A 21 22.62 7.61 8.43
C ALA A 21 21.79 8.54 9.32
N ALA A 22 21.25 9.60 8.73
CA ALA A 22 20.24 10.42 9.40
C ALA A 22 19.01 9.55 9.67
N PRO A 23 18.37 9.63 10.85
CA PRO A 23 17.13 8.92 11.10
C PRO A 23 16.09 9.39 10.09
N ALA A 24 15.52 8.46 9.33
CA ALA A 24 14.43 8.74 8.41
C ALA A 24 13.22 9.24 9.23
N GLN A 25 12.99 10.55 9.22
CA GLN A 25 11.81 11.14 9.81
C GLN A 25 10.65 10.88 8.86
N ALA A 26 9.56 10.29 9.36
CA ALA A 26 8.36 10.04 8.57
C ALA A 26 7.85 11.37 7.99
N ALA A 27 7.92 11.50 6.66
CA ALA A 27 7.50 12.71 5.98
C ALA A 27 5.97 12.87 6.14
N THR A 28 5.54 14.09 6.44
CA THR A 28 4.13 14.44 6.58
C THR A 28 3.75 15.42 5.49
N PHE A 29 2.70 15.11 4.75
CA PHE A 29 2.21 15.89 3.62
C PHE A 29 0.76 16.30 3.88
N ASN A 30 0.35 17.44 3.35
CA ASN A 30 -1.04 17.86 3.37
C ASN A 30 -1.77 17.31 2.14
N LEU A 31 -2.91 16.64 2.33
CA LEU A 31 -3.63 15.98 1.23
C LEU A 31 -4.11 16.99 0.17
N ALA A 32 -4.62 18.15 0.57
CA ALA A 32 -5.05 19.17 -0.39
C ALA A 32 -3.88 19.77 -1.19
N ASN A 33 -2.70 19.88 -0.59
CA ASN A 33 -1.49 20.27 -1.32
C ASN A 33 -1.11 19.23 -2.37
N LEU A 34 -1.09 17.93 -2.03
CA LEU A 34 -0.83 16.85 -2.99
C LEU A 34 -1.81 16.88 -4.17
N ILE A 35 -3.09 17.15 -3.91
CA ILE A 35 -4.12 17.25 -4.95
C ILE A 35 -3.88 18.47 -5.85
N SER A 36 -3.72 19.66 -5.26
CA SER A 36 -3.60 20.92 -6.01
C SER A 36 -2.32 21.04 -6.84
N THR A 37 -1.24 20.39 -6.40
CA THR A 37 0.05 20.40 -7.10
C THR A 37 0.26 19.21 -8.03
N GLY A 38 -0.64 18.21 -8.02
CA GLY A 38 -0.38 16.91 -8.66
C GLY A 38 0.81 16.18 -8.03
N GLY A 39 1.04 16.41 -6.74
CA GLY A 39 2.18 15.88 -6.00
C GLY A 39 2.15 14.35 -5.89
N SER A 40 3.32 13.78 -5.64
CA SER A 40 3.51 12.36 -5.43
C SER A 40 4.37 12.08 -4.21
N ILE A 41 4.21 10.90 -3.62
CA ILE A 41 4.98 10.42 -2.48
C ILE A 41 5.65 9.11 -2.88
N THR A 42 6.96 9.01 -2.70
CA THR A 42 7.69 7.75 -2.88
C THR A 42 8.01 7.16 -1.52
N VAL A 43 7.67 5.89 -1.31
CA VAL A 43 7.95 5.15 -0.07
C VAL A 43 8.51 3.78 -0.44
N GLY A 44 9.78 3.55 -0.11
CA GLY A 44 10.48 2.33 -0.53
C GLY A 44 10.47 2.19 -2.05
N ASP A 45 9.83 1.14 -2.53
CA ASP A 45 9.72 0.75 -3.93
C ASP A 45 8.33 1.08 -4.55
N LYS A 46 7.57 1.97 -3.92
CA LYS A 46 6.24 2.39 -4.37
C LYS A 46 6.16 3.90 -4.57
N LEU A 47 5.44 4.29 -5.62
CA LEU A 47 5.06 5.67 -5.90
C LEU A 47 3.55 5.84 -5.74
N PHE A 48 3.15 6.76 -4.88
CA PHE A 48 1.77 7.17 -4.65
C PHE A 48 1.52 8.51 -5.34
N SER A 49 0.49 8.60 -6.17
CA SER A 49 0.22 9.78 -7.00
C SER A 49 -1.27 9.96 -7.29
N ASN A 50 -1.65 10.99 -8.05
CA ASN A 50 -3.03 11.22 -8.50
C ASN A 50 -4.05 11.25 -7.36
N PHE A 51 -3.69 11.93 -6.28
CA PHE A 51 -4.54 12.04 -5.09
C PHE A 51 -5.87 12.72 -5.42
N THR A 52 -6.92 12.27 -4.76
CA THR A 52 -8.28 12.83 -4.81
C THR A 52 -8.88 12.80 -3.43
N CYS A 53 -9.78 13.74 -3.14
CA CYS A 53 -10.49 13.77 -1.87
C CYS A 53 -11.82 14.50 -2.00
N SER A 54 -12.82 14.02 -1.26
CA SER A 54 -14.09 14.71 -1.01
C SER A 54 -14.56 14.41 0.41
N VAL A 55 -15.15 15.41 1.06
CA VAL A 55 -15.72 15.26 2.40
C VAL A 55 -17.15 15.78 2.39
N GLN A 56 -18.06 15.01 2.95
CA GLN A 56 -19.47 15.35 3.08
C GLN A 56 -19.88 15.19 4.54
N ILE A 57 -20.56 16.19 5.08
CA ILE A 57 -21.01 16.21 6.48
C ILE A 57 -22.48 16.54 6.53
N THR A 58 -23.20 15.78 7.35
CA THR A 58 -24.56 16.10 7.78
C THR A 58 -24.55 16.33 9.29
N GLY A 59 -25.00 17.49 9.76
CA GLY A 59 -24.98 17.84 11.17
C GLY A 59 -23.60 18.30 11.65
N VAL A 60 -23.10 17.75 12.76
CA VAL A 60 -21.79 18.13 13.33
C VAL A 60 -20.74 17.07 12.99
N GLY A 61 -19.63 17.48 12.39
CA GLY A 61 -18.50 16.60 12.08
C GLY A 61 -17.24 17.36 11.68
N THR A 62 -16.12 16.65 11.63
CA THR A 62 -14.80 17.16 11.22
C THR A 62 -14.01 16.07 10.50
N PRO A 63 -13.07 16.38 9.59
CA PRO A 63 -12.76 17.71 9.07
C PRO A 63 -13.84 18.20 8.10
N GLY A 64 -13.97 19.52 7.92
CA GLY A 64 -14.90 20.12 6.95
C GLY A 64 -14.47 19.99 5.49
N ASP A 65 -13.19 19.72 5.26
CA ASP A 65 -12.56 19.67 3.95
C ASP A 65 -11.32 18.78 3.96
N CYS A 66 -10.67 18.67 2.80
CA CYS A 66 -9.44 17.89 2.62
C CYS A 66 -8.16 18.60 3.11
N ASN A 67 -8.23 19.90 3.44
CA ASN A 67 -7.08 20.68 3.90
C ASN A 67 -6.61 20.26 5.29
N ASN A 68 -7.49 19.61 6.05
CA ASN A 68 -7.21 19.17 7.41
C ASN A 68 -6.79 17.70 7.48
N ILE A 69 -6.55 17.05 6.34
CA ILE A 69 -6.11 15.65 6.26
C ILE A 69 -4.62 15.61 5.94
N ASN A 70 -3.85 15.03 6.86
CA ASN A 70 -2.43 14.77 6.65
C ASN A 70 -2.21 13.36 6.12
N VAL A 71 -1.26 13.21 5.22
CA VAL A 71 -0.78 11.93 4.69
C VAL A 71 0.64 11.72 5.22
N ARG A 72 0.89 10.58 5.85
CA ARG A 72 2.23 10.20 6.31
C ARG A 72 2.67 8.92 5.64
N THR A 73 3.97 8.77 5.48
CA THR A 73 4.57 7.55 4.96
C THR A 73 4.62 6.47 6.03
N VAL A 74 4.50 5.22 5.59
CA VAL A 74 4.70 4.03 6.41
C VAL A 74 5.95 3.33 5.86
N ASP A 75 7.10 3.66 6.46
CA ASP A 75 8.43 3.37 5.91
C ASP A 75 8.95 1.96 6.27
N ASN A 76 8.05 1.04 6.61
CA ASN A 76 8.38 -0.35 6.93
C ASN A 76 7.54 -1.30 6.10
N ASP A 77 8.17 -2.37 5.60
CA ASP A 77 7.53 -3.37 4.75
C ASP A 77 6.34 -4.07 5.46
N PRO A 78 5.15 -4.22 4.82
CA PRO A 78 4.77 -3.63 3.53
C PRO A 78 4.59 -2.10 3.61
N PHE A 79 5.22 -1.40 2.65
CA PHE A 79 5.16 0.06 2.52
C PHE A 79 3.74 0.56 2.23
N GLY A 80 3.45 1.80 2.66
CA GLY A 80 2.10 2.33 2.59
C GLY A 80 1.94 3.79 2.96
N LEU A 81 0.69 4.19 3.13
CA LEU A 81 0.27 5.54 3.53
C LEU A 81 -0.61 5.49 4.77
N LEU A 82 -0.52 6.52 5.59
CA LEU A 82 -1.32 6.74 6.77
C LEU A 82 -2.04 8.09 6.65
N PHE A 83 -3.35 8.06 6.55
CA PHE A 83 -4.21 9.25 6.56
C PHE A 83 -4.55 9.59 8.01
N GLN A 84 -4.15 10.77 8.47
CA GLN A 84 -4.34 11.25 9.83
C GLN A 84 -5.09 12.58 9.86
N THR A 85 -6.16 12.60 10.64
CA THR A 85 -6.90 13.80 11.03
C THR A 85 -7.83 13.44 12.19
N ALA A 86 -8.57 14.41 12.73
CA ALA A 86 -9.63 14.14 13.68
C ALA A 86 -10.96 13.90 12.93
N PHE A 87 -11.11 12.75 12.27
CA PHE A 87 -12.41 12.43 11.66
C PHE A 87 -13.42 12.22 12.77
N SER A 88 -14.54 12.95 12.74
CA SER A 88 -15.58 12.83 13.75
C SER A 88 -16.96 13.13 13.19
N ALA A 89 -17.96 12.51 13.79
CA ALA A 89 -19.34 12.94 13.68
C ALA A 89 -19.99 12.86 15.07
N GLY A 90 -20.67 13.92 15.48
CA GLY A 90 -21.29 14.02 16.80
C GLY A 90 -22.76 14.41 16.68
N SER A 91 -23.66 13.60 17.22
CA SER A 91 -25.08 13.95 17.24
C SER A 91 -25.33 14.91 18.41
N PRO A 92 -25.83 16.14 18.19
CA PRO A 92 -26.04 17.09 19.30
C PRO A 92 -27.29 16.77 20.14
N SER A 93 -28.21 15.94 19.63
CA SER A 93 -29.51 15.68 20.25
C SER A 93 -29.92 14.21 20.10
N ARG A 94 -31.11 13.85 20.61
CA ARG A 94 -31.68 12.51 20.43
C ARG A 94 -32.35 12.31 19.06
N VAL A 95 -32.61 13.38 18.33
CA VAL A 95 -33.44 13.35 17.11
C VAL A 95 -32.68 13.77 15.84
N ALA A 96 -31.57 14.48 15.99
CA ALA A 96 -30.76 14.94 14.86
C ALA A 96 -29.52 14.03 14.71
N PRO A 97 -29.51 13.04 13.79
CA PRO A 97 -28.31 12.27 13.51
C PRO A 97 -27.25 13.18 12.89
N SER A 98 -25.99 12.77 13.00
CA SER A 98 -24.88 13.39 12.28
C SER A 98 -24.07 12.31 11.58
N SER A 99 -23.54 12.65 10.42
CA SER A 99 -22.73 11.73 9.63
C SER A 99 -21.60 12.46 8.94
N LEU A 100 -20.49 11.75 8.77
CA LEU A 100 -19.38 12.16 7.94
C LEU A 100 -19.06 11.05 6.95
N THR A 101 -18.93 11.43 5.69
CA THR A 101 -18.39 10.57 4.63
C THR A 101 -17.17 11.26 4.05
N ALA A 102 -16.01 10.62 4.12
CA ALA A 102 -14.80 11.07 3.46
C ALA A 102 -14.39 10.03 2.41
N LEU A 103 -14.26 10.48 1.16
CA LEU A 103 -13.71 9.66 0.08
C LEU A 103 -12.34 10.19 -0.27
N PHE A 104 -11.33 9.34 -0.28
CA PHE A 104 -9.98 9.71 -0.71
C PHE A 104 -9.36 8.57 -1.51
N GLY A 105 -8.72 8.92 -2.62
CA GLY A 105 -8.15 7.95 -3.53
C GLY A 105 -6.82 8.41 -4.12
N TYR A 106 -6.04 7.47 -4.59
CA TYR A 106 -4.71 7.67 -5.16
C TYR A 106 -4.34 6.48 -6.02
N ASP A 107 -3.33 6.65 -6.86
CA ASP A 107 -2.70 5.58 -7.61
C ASP A 107 -1.49 5.07 -6.82
N VAL A 108 -1.33 3.76 -6.74
CA VAL A 108 -0.11 3.10 -6.25
C VAL A 108 0.59 2.45 -7.44
N THR A 109 1.88 2.74 -7.62
CA THR A 109 2.72 2.19 -8.68
C THR A 109 3.94 1.51 -8.07
N VAL A 110 4.18 0.26 -8.44
CA VAL A 110 5.40 -0.47 -8.10
C VAL A 110 6.53 -0.01 -9.00
N LEU A 111 7.65 0.38 -8.41
CA LEU A 111 8.81 0.91 -9.11
C LEU A 111 9.78 -0.18 -9.59
N ASP A 112 9.81 -1.33 -8.90
CA ASP A 112 10.61 -2.48 -9.30
C ASP A 112 9.91 -3.27 -10.42
N PRO A 113 10.51 -3.36 -11.64
CA PRO A 113 9.92 -4.09 -12.76
C PRO A 113 9.74 -5.59 -12.51
N ASN A 114 10.45 -6.17 -11.53
CA ASN A 114 10.38 -7.58 -11.17
C ASN A 114 9.37 -7.85 -10.05
N GLN A 115 8.66 -6.83 -9.55
CA GLN A 115 7.65 -6.99 -8.52
C GLN A 115 6.26 -6.55 -9.00
N ARG A 116 5.22 -7.13 -8.42
CA ARG A 116 3.82 -6.74 -8.66
C ARG A 116 3.06 -6.67 -7.35
N LEU A 117 2.06 -5.80 -7.26
CA LEU A 117 1.12 -5.75 -6.15
C LEU A 117 0.39 -7.08 -6.06
N SER A 118 0.34 -7.66 -4.87
CA SER A 118 -0.27 -8.97 -4.63
C SER A 118 -1.34 -8.97 -3.54
N ALA A 119 -1.27 -8.04 -2.59
CA ALA A 119 -2.28 -7.89 -1.55
C ALA A 119 -2.34 -6.45 -1.03
N ALA A 120 -3.43 -6.14 -0.34
CA ALA A 120 -3.60 -4.88 0.38
C ALA A 120 -4.02 -5.12 1.82
N ARG A 121 -3.56 -4.24 2.72
CA ARG A 121 -3.95 -4.24 4.14
C ARG A 121 -4.57 -2.90 4.49
N LEU A 122 -5.69 -2.97 5.17
CA LEU A 122 -6.41 -1.82 5.71
C LEU A 122 -6.41 -1.92 7.23
N ARG A 123 -6.02 -0.84 7.90
CA ARG A 123 -6.12 -0.72 9.35
C ARG A 123 -6.71 0.63 9.72
N PHE A 124 -7.58 0.66 10.72
CA PHE A 124 -8.10 1.90 11.26
C PHE A 124 -8.29 1.82 12.78
N ASN A 125 -8.40 2.96 13.45
CA ASN A 125 -8.61 3.02 14.90
C ASN A 125 -9.97 3.61 15.28
N GLY A 126 -10.98 3.36 14.45
CA GLY A 126 -12.31 3.92 14.69
C GLY A 126 -12.88 3.48 16.02
N ALA A 127 -13.52 4.42 16.70
CA ALA A 127 -14.16 4.23 17.98
C ALA A 127 -15.38 5.15 18.12
N GLY A 128 -16.19 4.86 19.12
CA GLY A 128 -17.38 5.62 19.41
C GLY A 128 -17.64 5.70 20.91
N SER A 129 -18.07 6.86 21.38
CA SER A 129 -18.65 7.00 22.70
C SER A 129 -20.18 6.93 22.58
N PRO A 130 -20.83 5.93 23.19
CA PRO A 130 -22.29 5.90 23.21
C PRO A 130 -22.78 7.07 24.09
N GLY A 131 -23.50 8.03 23.49
CA GLY A 131 -24.12 9.13 24.23
C GLY A 131 -25.29 8.72 25.14
N SER A 132 -25.56 7.41 25.23
CA SER A 132 -26.63 6.76 26.00
C SER A 132 -26.33 5.26 26.08
N LEU A 133 -26.74 4.57 27.15
CA LEU A 133 -26.52 3.14 27.48
C LEU A 133 -26.99 2.10 26.43
N LEU A 134 -27.41 2.53 25.24
CA LEU A 134 -27.86 1.66 24.16
C LEU A 134 -26.74 1.51 23.12
N ASN A 135 -26.26 0.28 22.96
CA ASN A 135 -25.32 -0.11 21.91
C ASN A 135 -25.96 0.16 20.52
N GLY A 136 -25.24 0.80 19.60
CA GLY A 136 -25.70 1.06 18.22
C GLY A 136 -25.92 2.53 17.84
N ASN A 137 -25.56 3.47 18.70
CA ASN A 137 -25.69 4.91 18.43
C ASN A 137 -24.55 5.49 17.59
N VAL A 138 -23.46 4.74 17.42
CA VAL A 138 -22.28 5.16 16.66
C VAL A 138 -21.84 4.00 15.79
N SER A 139 -21.48 4.29 14.53
CA SER A 139 -20.83 3.36 13.63
C SER A 139 -19.71 4.09 12.89
N THR A 140 -18.55 3.47 12.87
CA THR A 140 -17.40 3.88 12.05
C THR A 140 -17.08 2.73 11.10
N LYS A 141 -16.83 3.05 9.84
CA LYS A 141 -16.55 2.08 8.79
C LYS A 141 -15.58 2.68 7.80
N VAL A 142 -14.58 1.91 7.38
CA VAL A 142 -13.78 2.22 6.20
C VAL A 142 -13.91 1.06 5.24
N THR A 143 -14.23 1.36 3.99
CA THR A 143 -14.17 0.38 2.89
C THR A 143 -13.13 0.85 1.89
N GLN A 144 -12.33 -0.08 1.38
CA GLN A 144 -11.38 0.17 0.32
C GLN A 144 -11.79 -0.60 -0.93
N SER A 145 -11.71 0.09 -2.06
CA SER A 145 -11.74 -0.53 -3.39
C SER A 145 -10.39 -0.34 -4.06
N ILE A 146 -10.00 -1.35 -4.84
CA ILE A 146 -8.75 -1.35 -5.59
C ILE A 146 -9.10 -1.77 -7.00
N THR A 147 -8.78 -0.93 -7.98
CA THR A 147 -9.08 -1.17 -9.38
C THR A 147 -7.82 -1.12 -10.23
N ASN A 148 -7.80 -1.95 -11.27
CA ASN A 148 -6.74 -1.92 -12.28
C ASN A 148 -6.93 -0.68 -13.16
N ILE A 149 -5.88 0.11 -13.35
CA ILE A 149 -5.98 1.41 -14.04
C ILE A 149 -6.22 1.27 -15.55
N PRO A 150 -5.51 0.37 -16.27
CA PRO A 150 -5.77 0.09 -17.68
C PRO A 150 -7.23 -0.17 -18.07
N ASP A 151 -7.98 -0.93 -17.28
CA ASP A 151 -9.30 -1.44 -17.67
C ASP A 151 -10.43 -1.14 -16.66
N GLY A 152 -10.11 -0.56 -15.50
CA GLY A 152 -11.07 -0.23 -14.44
C GLY A 152 -11.62 -1.44 -13.68
N THR A 153 -11.08 -2.65 -13.88
CA THR A 153 -11.58 -3.86 -13.22
C THR A 153 -11.28 -3.86 -11.73
N SER A 154 -12.17 -4.42 -10.91
CA SER A 154 -11.89 -4.61 -9.48
C SER A 154 -10.80 -5.68 -9.30
N LEU A 155 -9.80 -5.36 -8.49
CA LEU A 155 -8.72 -6.27 -8.09
C LEU A 155 -9.02 -7.01 -6.78
N LEU A 156 -10.16 -6.74 -6.16
CA LEU A 156 -10.68 -7.51 -5.04
C LEU A 156 -11.74 -8.49 -5.54
N ASN A 157 -11.81 -9.68 -4.93
CA ASN A 157 -12.87 -10.64 -5.24
C ASN A 157 -14.26 -10.01 -5.02
N PRO A 158 -15.26 -10.28 -5.88
CA PRO A 158 -16.60 -9.71 -5.71
C PRO A 158 -17.31 -10.11 -4.40
N SER A 159 -16.93 -11.24 -3.81
CA SER A 159 -17.43 -11.70 -2.51
C SER A 159 -16.74 -11.02 -1.33
N ASP A 160 -15.58 -10.42 -1.56
CA ASP A 160 -14.69 -9.94 -0.52
C ASP A 160 -14.71 -8.41 -0.56
N SER A 161 -14.65 -7.79 0.60
CA SER A 161 -14.56 -6.34 0.69
C SER A 161 -13.53 -6.01 1.74
N LEU A 162 -12.46 -5.33 1.33
CA LEU A 162 -11.47 -4.84 2.28
C LEU A 162 -12.14 -3.74 3.13
N MET A 163 -12.57 -4.12 4.32
CA MET A 163 -13.48 -3.33 5.14
C MET A 163 -13.14 -3.47 6.61
N VAL A 164 -13.06 -2.35 7.31
CA VAL A 164 -12.87 -2.31 8.76
C VAL A 164 -14.02 -1.54 9.40
N THR A 165 -14.54 -2.02 10.53
CA THR A 165 -15.73 -1.47 11.20
C THR A 165 -15.55 -1.38 12.70
N ASN A 166 -16.29 -0.46 13.34
CA ASN A 166 -16.50 -0.44 14.77
C ASN A 166 -17.81 0.31 15.09
N PRO A 167 -18.84 -0.34 15.66
CA PRO A 167 -18.97 -1.78 15.99
C PRO A 167 -19.47 -2.65 14.80
N PRO A 168 -19.23 -3.98 14.81
CA PRO A 168 -18.35 -4.72 15.73
C PRO A 168 -16.88 -4.33 15.49
N ASN A 169 -16.02 -4.57 16.49
CA ASN A 169 -14.63 -4.13 16.46
C ASN A 169 -13.77 -4.98 15.51
N TYR A 170 -13.71 -4.56 14.24
CA TYR A 170 -12.92 -5.18 13.20
C TYR A 170 -11.95 -4.13 12.64
N LEU A 171 -10.78 -4.00 13.27
CA LEU A 171 -9.86 -2.86 13.11
C LEU A 171 -8.77 -3.06 12.05
N ASN A 172 -8.63 -4.27 11.55
CA ASN A 172 -7.66 -4.62 10.53
C ASN A 172 -8.28 -5.64 9.58
N ASP A 173 -7.89 -5.55 8.33
CA ASP A 173 -8.30 -6.44 7.27
C ASP A 173 -7.17 -6.56 6.23
N ARG A 174 -7.12 -7.68 5.53
CA ARG A 174 -6.15 -7.99 4.48
C ARG A 174 -6.84 -8.80 3.40
N GLU A 175 -6.67 -8.37 2.17
CA GLU A 175 -7.18 -9.09 1.01
C GLU A 175 -6.10 -9.27 -0.05
N ASP A 176 -6.04 -10.48 -0.62
CA ASP A 176 -5.21 -10.78 -1.78
C ASP A 176 -5.86 -10.22 -3.05
N LEU A 177 -5.04 -9.72 -3.97
CA LEU A 177 -5.52 -9.21 -5.24
C LEU A 177 -5.80 -10.37 -6.19
N THR A 178 -6.88 -10.27 -6.97
CA THR A 178 -7.23 -11.28 -7.99
C THR A 178 -6.23 -11.35 -9.13
N GLU A 179 -5.47 -10.28 -9.35
CA GLU A 179 -4.43 -10.17 -10.36
C GLU A 179 -3.21 -9.42 -9.81
N LEU A 180 -2.03 -9.85 -10.26
CA LEU A 180 -0.76 -9.18 -9.98
C LEU A 180 -0.55 -7.99 -10.91
N VAL A 181 -0.66 -6.77 -10.39
CA VAL A 181 -0.55 -5.54 -11.19
C VAL A 181 0.64 -4.68 -10.79
N SER A 182 1.22 -3.93 -11.73
CA SER A 182 2.27 -2.94 -11.41
C SER A 182 1.69 -1.60 -10.95
N LYS A 183 0.42 -1.33 -11.27
CA LYS A 183 -0.25 -0.08 -10.95
C LYS A 183 -1.72 -0.32 -10.64
N ALA A 184 -2.22 0.26 -9.55
CA ALA A 184 -3.62 0.18 -9.16
C ALA A 184 -4.15 1.54 -8.68
N ARG A 185 -5.44 1.76 -8.86
CA ARG A 185 -6.20 2.87 -8.29
C ARG A 185 -6.83 2.40 -6.99
N VAL A 186 -6.59 3.13 -5.92
CA VAL A 186 -7.13 2.85 -4.58
C VAL A 186 -8.13 3.93 -4.24
N GLU A 187 -9.30 3.54 -3.77
CA GLU A 187 -10.29 4.48 -3.24
C GLU A 187 -10.77 3.99 -1.87
N ASN A 188 -10.62 4.86 -0.87
CA ASN A 188 -11.09 4.63 0.47
C ASN A 188 -12.35 5.46 0.70
N LYS A 189 -13.35 4.83 1.30
CA LYS A 189 -14.58 5.46 1.77
C LYS A 189 -14.67 5.28 3.28
N LEU A 190 -14.45 6.36 4.01
CA LEU A 190 -14.68 6.44 5.45
C LEU A 190 -16.09 6.94 5.71
N GLU A 191 -16.84 6.23 6.54
CA GLU A 191 -18.19 6.58 6.98
C GLU A 191 -18.23 6.59 8.52
N ILE A 192 -18.68 7.70 9.10
CA ILE A 192 -18.97 7.83 10.51
C ILE A 192 -20.44 8.24 10.63
N THR A 193 -21.22 7.47 11.37
CA THR A 193 -22.60 7.81 11.73
C THR A 193 -22.73 7.90 13.23
N ALA A 194 -23.37 8.96 13.70
CA ALA A 194 -23.66 9.21 15.10
C ALA A 194 -25.13 9.58 15.29
N LYS A 195 -25.77 9.01 16.30
CA LYS A 195 -27.18 9.21 16.67
C LYS A 195 -27.28 9.33 18.19
N ASN A 196 -28.41 9.82 18.70
CA ASN A 196 -28.73 9.77 20.13
C ASN A 196 -27.63 10.32 21.06
N ARG A 197 -27.08 11.50 20.75
CA ARG A 197 -25.93 12.09 21.47
C ARG A 197 -24.62 11.32 21.36
N GLY A 198 -24.54 10.32 20.49
CA GLY A 198 -23.31 9.58 20.21
C GLY A 198 -22.26 10.45 19.53
N VAL A 199 -21.00 10.08 19.73
CA VAL A 199 -19.85 10.68 19.05
C VAL A 199 -19.00 9.56 18.49
N GLY A 200 -18.80 9.55 17.17
CA GLY A 200 -17.86 8.67 16.50
C GLY A 200 -16.60 9.42 16.13
N PHE A 201 -15.46 8.74 16.24
CA PHE A 201 -14.17 9.29 15.87
C PHE A 201 -13.27 8.25 15.22
N VAL A 202 -12.50 8.68 14.23
CA VAL A 202 -11.42 7.92 13.60
C VAL A 202 -10.23 8.87 13.50
N SER A 203 -9.05 8.47 13.99
CA SER A 203 -7.87 9.34 13.93
C SER A 203 -6.82 8.88 12.92
N LEU A 204 -6.91 7.63 12.47
CA LEU A 204 -6.02 7.08 11.45
C LEU A 204 -6.75 6.09 10.55
N VAL A 205 -6.39 6.13 9.26
CA VAL A 205 -6.63 5.09 8.27
C VAL A 205 -5.30 4.76 7.63
N GLU A 206 -4.83 3.53 7.80
CA GLU A 206 -3.56 3.03 7.30
C GLU A 206 -3.81 2.03 6.16
N ASN A 207 -3.10 2.25 5.06
CA ASN A 207 -3.13 1.39 3.88
C ASN A 207 -1.71 0.91 3.58
N ARG A 208 -1.52 -0.41 3.48
CA ARG A 208 -0.25 -1.02 3.10
C ARG A 208 -0.43 -1.98 1.93
N TYR A 209 0.64 -2.16 1.16
CA TYR A 209 0.60 -2.98 -0.06
C TYR A 209 1.73 -3.99 -0.08
N GLU A 210 1.36 -5.27 -0.25
CA GLU A 210 2.31 -6.37 -0.42
C GLU A 210 2.67 -6.52 -1.89
N GLN A 211 3.85 -7.07 -2.14
CA GLN A 211 4.31 -7.43 -3.48
C GLN A 211 4.76 -8.87 -3.55
N THR A 212 4.74 -9.39 -4.76
CA THR A 212 5.31 -10.69 -5.10
C THR A 212 6.28 -10.52 -6.27
N GLU A 213 7.41 -11.21 -6.19
CA GLU A 213 8.37 -11.29 -7.29
C GLU A 213 7.74 -12.05 -8.47
N VAL A 214 7.84 -11.47 -9.66
CA VAL A 214 7.46 -12.12 -10.91
C VAL A 214 8.75 -12.65 -11.54
N PRO A 215 8.86 -13.98 -11.79
CA PRO A 215 10.04 -14.54 -12.42
C PRO A 215 10.32 -13.83 -13.75
N GLU A 216 11.58 -13.42 -13.93
CA GLU A 216 11.99 -12.79 -15.17
C GLU A 216 11.66 -13.73 -16.35
N PRO A 217 11.12 -13.22 -17.47
CA PRO A 217 10.80 -14.04 -18.63
C PRO A 217 12.00 -14.88 -19.12
N GLY A 218 13.23 -14.38 -18.90
CA GLY A 218 14.47 -15.07 -19.19
C GLY A 218 14.69 -16.35 -18.37
N THR A 219 14.23 -16.39 -17.11
CA THR A 219 14.36 -17.58 -16.24
C THR A 219 13.44 -18.70 -16.71
N VAL A 220 12.21 -18.37 -17.10
CA VAL A 220 11.26 -19.35 -17.67
C VAL A 220 11.76 -19.83 -19.04
N GLY A 221 12.22 -18.92 -19.90
CA GLY A 221 12.81 -19.26 -21.20
C GLY A 221 14.08 -20.11 -21.08
N GLY A 222 14.94 -19.80 -20.11
CA GLY A 222 16.17 -20.55 -19.82
C GLY A 222 15.90 -21.99 -19.36
N LEU A 223 14.88 -22.21 -18.52
CA LEU A 223 14.48 -23.56 -18.11
C LEU A 223 13.93 -24.39 -19.29
N VAL A 224 13.14 -23.77 -20.18
CA VAL A 224 12.64 -24.45 -21.39
C VAL A 224 13.78 -24.76 -22.37
N ALA A 225 14.74 -23.84 -22.53
CA ALA A 225 15.92 -24.07 -23.36
C ALA A 225 16.77 -25.23 -22.81
N LEU A 226 17.06 -25.26 -21.51
CA LEU A 226 17.83 -26.34 -20.90
C LEU A 226 17.11 -27.69 -20.97
N GLY A 227 15.78 -27.71 -20.79
CA GLY A 227 14.96 -28.92 -20.95
C GLY A 227 14.97 -29.49 -22.37
N SER A 228 14.96 -28.62 -23.39
CA SER A 228 14.96 -29.04 -24.79
C SER A 228 16.33 -29.57 -25.28
N PHE A 229 17.44 -29.09 -24.72
CA PHE A 229 18.75 -29.70 -24.98
C PHE A 229 18.88 -31.13 -24.41
N GLY A 230 18.24 -31.42 -23.27
CA GLY A 230 18.25 -32.76 -22.68
C GLY A 230 17.54 -33.82 -23.55
N VAL A 231 16.39 -33.48 -24.13
CA VAL A 231 15.62 -34.40 -24.99
C VAL A 231 16.33 -34.64 -26.33
N GLY A 232 16.95 -33.62 -26.91
CA GLY A 232 17.68 -33.73 -28.18
C GLY A 232 18.88 -34.69 -28.13
N VAL A 233 19.62 -34.69 -27.01
CA VAL A 233 20.77 -35.60 -26.82
C VAL A 233 20.33 -37.05 -26.59
N MET A 234 19.19 -37.28 -25.93
CA MET A 234 18.64 -38.63 -25.73
C MET A 234 18.10 -39.26 -27.03
N LEU A 235 17.51 -38.47 -27.93
CA LEU A 235 17.04 -38.98 -29.23
C LEU A 235 18.18 -39.35 -30.16
N LYS A 236 19.33 -38.66 -30.08
CA LYS A 236 20.51 -38.96 -30.91
C LYS A 236 21.17 -40.30 -30.56
N ASN A 237 21.00 -40.80 -29.34
CA ASN A 237 21.62 -42.06 -28.90
C ASN A 237 20.79 -43.32 -29.16
N LYS A 238 19.51 -43.21 -29.54
CA LYS A 238 18.67 -44.38 -29.89
C LYS A 238 18.80 -44.84 -31.35
N GLY A 239 19.42 -44.05 -32.22
CA GLY A 239 19.55 -44.36 -33.67
C GLY A 239 20.75 -45.23 -34.07
N LYS A 240 21.60 -45.67 -33.14
CA LYS A 240 22.83 -46.43 -33.46
C LYS A 240 22.83 -47.91 -33.04
N SER A 241 21.70 -48.46 -32.59
CA SER A 241 21.65 -49.83 -32.05
C SER A 241 20.78 -50.78 -32.86
N ASN A 242 20.80 -50.72 -34.20
CA ASN A 242 20.03 -51.66 -35.04
C ASN A 242 20.70 -52.04 -36.37
N ASP A 243 22.02 -52.20 -36.38
CA ASP A 243 22.73 -52.88 -37.48
C ASP A 243 23.73 -53.87 -36.86
N LYS A 244 23.25 -55.07 -36.52
CA LYS A 244 24.01 -56.32 -36.35
C LYS A 244 23.04 -57.45 -36.00
N ASN A 245 22.37 -57.99 -37.02
CA ASN A 245 22.26 -59.43 -37.32
C ASN A 245 21.24 -59.66 -38.43
#